data_AF-L2GKC1-F1
#
_entry.id   AF-L2GKC1-F1
#
_cell.length_a   1.000
_cell.length_b   1.000
_cell.length_c   1.000
_cell.angle_alpha   90.00
_cell.angle_beta   90.00
_cell.angle_gamma   90.00
#
_symmetry.space_group_name_H-M   'P 1'
#
loop_
_entity.id
_entity.type
_entity.pdbx_description
1 polymer ?
#
loop_
_entity_poly.entity_id
_entity_poly.type
_entity_poly.pdbx_seq_one_letter_code
_entity_poly.pdbx_strand_id
1 'polypeptide(L)'
;MSKINELFQSTPESLQSRIEQYIKSTKDFTDEIQSFKTLVSDPNYEKALLVFYVELLSKAIKKPADFNAFISILIPFIDNVISMKTSILILRCLKALCYSKFFVPVSFYLTKLMSMAMNIKNLKKIGQQMNYDHVRVSSDETESEELQMFVIKECLVLIKRHCHTFGNSIGFPEFATVVCNELKSQCKVGIYKEIAVDLIKYISKRKSYIEEQRNRLNVNAVDANKISEFENQLEAWIAE
;
A
#
# COMPACT_ATOMS: atom_id res chain seq x y z
N MET A 1 10.47 20.20 17.81
CA MET A 1 11.07 18.84 17.70
C MET A 1 9.92 17.89 17.39
N SER A 2 10.06 17.00 16.41
CA SER A 2 8.97 16.07 16.06
C SER A 2 8.66 15.12 17.22
N LYS A 3 7.37 14.95 17.53
CA LYS A 3 6.91 13.99 18.53
C LYS A 3 7.11 12.56 18.05
N ILE A 4 7.05 12.31 16.74
CA ILE A 4 7.36 10.99 16.18
C ILE A 4 8.82 10.62 16.45
N ASN A 5 9.78 11.55 16.30
CA ASN A 5 11.17 11.30 16.67
C ASN A 5 11.32 10.95 18.16
N GLU A 6 10.61 11.67 19.04
CA GLU A 6 10.62 11.37 20.48
C GLU A 6 10.02 10.00 20.80
N LEU A 7 8.99 9.58 20.06
CA LEU A 7 8.39 8.24 20.19
C LEU A 7 9.36 7.15 19.72
N PHE A 8 10.07 7.38 18.61
CA PHE A 8 11.04 6.42 18.08
C PHE A 8 12.18 6.13 19.06
N GLN A 9 12.54 7.11 19.89
CA GLN A 9 13.58 6.98 20.91
C GLN A 9 13.05 6.44 22.26
N SER A 10 11.75 6.16 22.38
CA SER A 10 11.16 5.73 23.65
C SER A 10 11.38 4.25 23.97
N THR A 11 11.30 3.89 25.26
CA THR A 11 11.50 2.51 25.71
C THR A 11 10.37 1.60 25.24
N PRO A 12 10.65 0.32 24.90
CA PRO A 12 9.66 -0.61 24.36
C PRO A 12 8.42 -0.78 25.24
N GLU A 13 8.59 -0.80 26.56
CA GLU A 13 7.54 -1.03 27.56
C GLU A 13 6.44 0.04 27.56
N SER A 14 6.75 1.27 27.15
CA SER A 14 5.81 2.39 27.09
C SER A 14 5.41 2.80 25.67
N LEU A 15 6.05 2.21 24.64
CA LEU A 15 5.92 2.67 23.26
C LEU A 15 4.49 2.54 22.74
N GLN A 16 3.83 1.39 22.97
CA GLN A 16 2.49 1.14 22.43
C GLN A 16 1.45 2.11 23.00
N SER A 17 1.44 2.33 24.31
CA SER A 17 0.51 3.25 24.95
C SER A 17 0.73 4.69 24.48
N ARG A 18 2.00 5.11 24.31
CA ARG A 18 2.34 6.43 23.78
C ARG A 18 1.95 6.60 22.31
N ILE A 19 2.09 5.57 21.48
CA ILE A 19 1.61 5.57 20.09
C ILE A 19 0.10 5.74 20.04
N GLU A 20 -0.65 4.99 20.84
CA GLU A 20 -2.11 5.09 20.89
C GLU A 20 -2.55 6.48 21.34
N GLN A 21 -1.88 7.04 22.36
CA GLN A 21 -2.12 8.39 22.82
C GLN A 21 -1.83 9.42 21.72
N TYR A 22 -0.72 9.27 21.00
CA TYR A 22 -0.36 10.14 19.88
C TYR A 22 -1.43 10.11 18.77
N ILE A 23 -1.85 8.92 18.34
CA ILE A 23 -2.88 8.74 17.30
C ILE A 23 -4.22 9.37 17.72
N LYS A 24 -4.56 9.33 19.02
CA LYS A 24 -5.81 9.89 19.56
C LYS A 24 -5.76 11.40 19.74
N SER A 25 -4.64 11.95 20.19
CA SER A 25 -4.54 13.33 20.69
C SER A 25 -4.03 14.34 19.66
N THR A 26 -3.25 13.92 18.67
CA THR A 26 -2.65 14.84 17.68
C THR A 26 -3.71 15.34 16.67
N LYS A 27 -3.80 16.67 16.52
CA LYS A 27 -4.75 17.35 15.61
C LYS A 27 -4.10 18.22 14.54
N ASP A 28 -2.84 18.55 14.73
CA ASP A 28 -1.99 19.31 13.81
C ASP A 28 -0.76 18.46 13.52
N PHE A 29 -0.51 18.25 12.24
CA PHE A 29 0.58 17.41 11.73
C PHE A 29 1.64 18.23 10.98
N THR A 30 1.56 19.57 11.00
CA THR A 30 2.45 20.44 10.23
C THR A 30 3.93 20.16 10.52
N ASP A 31 4.31 20.15 11.79
CA ASP A 31 5.69 19.87 12.22
C ASP A 31 6.15 18.45 11.88
N GLU A 32 5.23 17.48 11.94
CA GLU A 32 5.51 16.07 11.67
C GLU A 32 5.71 15.82 10.18
N ILE A 33 4.87 16.43 9.34
CA ILE A 33 4.99 16.39 7.89
C ILE A 33 6.26 17.10 7.44
N GLN A 34 6.60 18.24 8.04
CA GLN A 34 7.84 18.96 7.74
C GLN A 34 9.06 18.14 8.16
N SER A 35 9.03 17.49 9.32
CA SER A 35 10.11 16.60 9.79
C SER A 35 10.27 15.38 8.88
N PHE A 36 9.15 14.79 8.44
CA PHE A 36 9.16 13.71 7.46
C PHE A 36 9.76 14.16 6.12
N LYS A 37 9.41 15.36 5.64
CA LYS A 37 10.01 15.94 4.43
C LYS A 37 11.52 16.08 4.54
N THR A 38 12.02 16.58 5.67
CA THR A 38 13.46 16.67 5.94
C THR A 38 14.11 15.29 5.94
N LEU A 39 13.48 14.30 6.60
CA LEU A 39 13.98 12.93 6.65
C LEU A 39 14.12 12.31 5.25
N VAL A 40 13.10 12.40 4.38
CA VAL A 40 13.18 11.80 3.03
C VAL A 40 14.13 12.52 2.09
N SER A 41 14.51 13.76 2.41
CA SER A 41 15.44 14.57 1.61
C SER A 41 16.90 14.28 1.94
N ASP A 42 17.19 13.66 3.09
CA ASP A 42 18.53 13.24 3.47
C ASP A 42 18.91 11.97 2.69
N PRO A 43 19.99 11.95 1.88
CA PRO A 43 20.42 10.75 1.16
C PRO A 43 20.81 9.57 2.07
N ASN A 44 21.12 9.82 3.34
CA ASN A 44 21.52 8.82 4.33
C ASN A 44 20.43 8.54 5.38
N TYR A 45 19.16 8.82 5.03
CA TYR A 45 18.03 8.66 5.93
C TYR A 45 17.99 7.27 6.61
N GLU A 46 17.59 7.26 7.88
CA GLU A 46 17.39 6.03 8.62
C GLU A 46 16.09 5.33 8.17
N LYS A 47 16.22 4.22 7.43
CA LYS A 47 15.09 3.47 6.88
C LYS A 47 14.05 3.04 7.93
N ALA A 48 14.51 2.64 9.12
CA ALA A 48 13.62 2.23 10.21
C ALA A 48 12.77 3.41 10.70
N LEU A 49 13.39 4.58 10.88
CA LEU A 49 12.69 5.81 11.22
C LEU A 49 11.69 6.21 10.13
N LEU A 50 12.08 6.11 8.84
CA LEU A 50 11.17 6.40 7.73
C LEU A 50 9.92 5.52 7.77
N VAL A 51 10.09 4.21 7.96
CA VAL A 51 8.97 3.26 8.11
C VAL A 51 8.09 3.66 9.29
N PHE A 52 8.69 4.03 10.43
CA PHE A 52 7.97 4.43 11.62
C PHE A 52 7.12 5.69 11.39
N TYR A 53 7.65 6.70 10.69
CA TYR A 53 6.87 7.87 10.26
C TYR A 53 5.70 7.49 9.38
N VAL A 54 5.94 6.68 8.34
CA VAL A 54 4.91 6.31 7.37
C VAL A 54 3.78 5.52 8.06
N GLU A 55 4.12 4.57 8.93
CA GLU A 55 3.14 3.79 9.69
C GLU A 55 2.33 4.63 10.68
N LEU A 56 2.95 5.62 11.35
CA LEU A 56 2.24 6.48 12.29
C LEU A 56 1.38 7.52 11.57
N LEU A 57 1.91 8.22 10.57
CA LEU A 57 1.19 9.25 9.84
C LEU A 57 0.00 8.66 9.08
N SER A 58 0.14 7.47 8.48
CA SER A 58 -0.98 6.82 7.77
C SER A 58 -2.15 6.45 8.69
N LYS A 59 -1.88 6.19 9.98
CA LYS A 59 -2.89 5.88 11.00
C LYS A 59 -3.45 7.12 11.71
N ALA A 60 -2.59 8.11 11.97
CA ALA A 60 -2.94 9.27 12.79
C ALA A 60 -3.67 10.36 12.01
N ILE A 61 -3.33 10.56 10.72
CA ILE A 61 -3.92 11.63 9.92
C ILE A 61 -5.38 11.34 9.60
N LYS A 62 -6.27 12.26 9.98
CA LYS A 62 -7.72 12.14 9.75
C LYS A 62 -8.27 13.13 8.73
N LYS A 63 -7.56 14.24 8.48
CA LYS A 63 -7.98 15.31 7.57
C LYS A 63 -7.42 15.08 6.16
N PRO A 64 -8.23 15.25 5.09
CA PRO A 64 -7.76 15.07 3.72
C PRO A 64 -6.58 15.98 3.35
N ALA A 65 -6.57 17.24 3.80
CA ALA A 65 -5.51 18.20 3.48
C ALA A 65 -4.13 17.73 4.00
N ASP A 66 -4.07 17.32 5.27
CA ASP A 66 -2.84 16.79 5.89
C ASP A 66 -2.39 15.50 5.20
N PHE A 67 -3.34 14.64 4.83
CA PHE A 67 -3.04 13.38 4.14
C PHE A 67 -2.47 13.63 2.75
N ASN A 68 -3.04 14.58 2.01
CA ASN A 68 -2.52 15.01 0.71
C ASN A 68 -1.10 15.57 0.83
N ALA A 69 -0.83 16.39 1.84
CA ALA A 69 0.52 16.91 2.10
C ALA A 69 1.51 15.76 2.38
N PHE A 70 1.13 14.80 3.22
CA PHE A 70 1.93 13.60 3.50
C PHE A 70 2.22 12.76 2.24
N ILE A 71 1.18 12.44 1.45
CA ILE A 71 1.30 11.64 0.22
C ILE A 71 2.11 12.38 -0.87
N SER A 72 2.00 13.71 -0.93
CA SER A 72 2.79 14.53 -1.87
C SER A 72 4.30 14.45 -1.65
N ILE A 73 4.73 13.98 -0.47
CA ILE A 73 6.13 13.74 -0.12
C ILE A 73 6.47 12.26 -0.32
N LEU A 74 5.65 11.35 0.21
CA LEU A 74 5.93 9.91 0.20
C LEU A 74 5.93 9.32 -1.21
N ILE A 75 4.99 9.72 -2.07
CA ILE A 75 4.89 9.13 -3.42
C ILE A 75 6.09 9.47 -4.29
N PRO A 76 6.51 10.75 -4.45
CA PRO A 76 7.73 11.07 -5.17
C PRO A 76 8.98 10.38 -4.60
N PHE A 77 9.06 10.25 -3.28
CA PHE A 77 10.13 9.48 -2.65
C PHE A 77 10.12 8.02 -3.13
N ILE A 78 8.97 7.33 -3.08
CA ILE A 78 8.82 5.95 -3.57
C ILE A 78 9.23 5.86 -5.04
N ASP A 79 8.75 6.76 -5.89
CA ASP A 79 9.06 6.78 -7.32
C ASP A 79 10.57 6.90 -7.59
N ASN A 80 11.28 7.70 -6.78
CA ASN A 80 12.72 7.91 -6.93
C ASN A 80 13.55 6.71 -6.47
N VAL A 81 13.10 5.94 -5.47
CA VAL A 81 13.91 4.88 -4.87
C VAL A 81 13.47 3.47 -5.22
N ILE A 82 12.34 3.29 -5.92
CA ILE A 82 11.76 1.96 -6.22
C ILE A 82 12.73 1.07 -6.99
N SER A 83 13.17 0.00 -6.34
CA SER A 83 14.08 -1.00 -6.90
C SER A 83 14.00 -2.30 -6.08
N MET A 84 14.64 -3.37 -6.55
CA MET A 84 14.73 -4.61 -5.75
C MET A 84 15.49 -4.41 -4.43
N LYS A 85 16.51 -3.54 -4.41
CA LYS A 85 17.30 -3.23 -3.20
C LYS A 85 16.50 -2.49 -2.12
N THR A 86 15.43 -1.81 -2.51
CA THR A 86 14.54 -1.06 -1.60
C THR A 86 13.16 -1.73 -1.49
N SER A 87 12.95 -2.88 -2.11
CA SER A 87 11.64 -3.53 -2.24
C SER A 87 10.95 -3.73 -0.89
N ILE A 88 11.66 -4.21 0.14
CA ILE A 88 11.08 -4.41 1.48
C ILE A 88 10.68 -3.08 2.14
N LEU A 89 11.51 -2.04 2.01
CA LEU A 89 11.18 -0.69 2.50
C LEU A 89 9.91 -0.16 1.84
N ILE A 90 9.83 -0.27 0.51
CA ILE A 90 8.68 0.20 -0.26
C ILE A 90 7.43 -0.61 0.07
N LEU A 91 7.54 -1.94 0.20
CA LEU A 91 6.43 -2.78 0.64
C LEU A 91 5.90 -2.36 2.01
N ARG A 92 6.76 -2.00 2.98
CA ARG A 92 6.29 -1.47 4.28
C ARG A 92 5.51 -0.16 4.11
N CYS A 93 6.05 0.75 3.31
CA CYS A 93 5.39 2.03 3.06
C CYS A 93 4.02 1.83 2.39
N LEU A 94 3.96 1.04 1.32
CA LEU A 94 2.73 0.74 0.58
C LEU A 94 1.73 -0.04 1.45
N LYS A 95 2.20 -0.98 2.27
CA LYS A 95 1.37 -1.69 3.25
C LYS A 95 0.66 -0.72 4.17
N ALA A 96 1.38 0.26 4.73
CA ALA A 96 0.78 1.27 5.61
C ALA A 96 -0.31 2.10 4.90
N LEU A 97 -0.16 2.33 3.59
CA LEU A 97 -1.16 3.05 2.78
C LEU A 97 -2.37 2.18 2.41
N CYS A 98 -2.21 0.87 2.20
CA CYS A 98 -3.33 -0.04 1.93
C CYS A 98 -4.37 -0.12 3.06
N TYR A 99 -3.99 0.27 4.29
CA TYR A 99 -4.87 0.34 5.45
C TYR A 99 -5.41 1.76 5.71
N SER A 100 -5.05 2.74 4.90
CA SER A 100 -5.61 4.09 4.99
C SER A 100 -7.06 4.09 4.51
N LYS A 101 -7.88 4.93 5.14
CA LYS A 101 -9.24 5.24 4.66
C LYS A 101 -9.25 6.09 3.39
N PHE A 102 -8.12 6.75 3.10
CA PHE A 102 -7.98 7.61 1.93
C PHE A 102 -7.45 6.79 0.75
N PHE A 103 -8.06 7.00 -0.41
CA PHE A 103 -7.62 6.33 -1.63
C PHE A 103 -6.24 6.84 -2.07
N VAL A 104 -5.31 5.91 -2.22
CA VAL A 104 -4.02 6.12 -2.89
C VAL A 104 -3.87 4.97 -3.89
N PRO A 105 -3.46 5.21 -5.15
CA PRO A 105 -3.34 4.17 -6.18
C PRO A 105 -2.14 3.22 -5.94
N VAL A 106 -2.08 2.58 -4.77
CA VAL A 106 -0.99 1.72 -4.30
C VAL A 106 -0.78 0.51 -5.20
N SER A 107 -1.86 -0.03 -5.78
CA SER A 107 -1.79 -1.21 -6.65
C SER A 107 -0.81 -1.06 -7.81
N PHE A 108 -0.61 0.15 -8.35
CA PHE A 108 0.31 0.39 -9.47
C PHE A 108 1.79 0.24 -9.05
N TYR A 109 2.13 0.71 -7.85
CA TYR A 109 3.45 0.54 -7.29
C TYR A 109 3.72 -0.93 -6.94
N LEU A 110 2.70 -1.63 -6.42
CA LEU A 110 2.77 -3.06 -6.14
C LEU A 110 2.93 -3.89 -7.42
N THR A 111 2.20 -3.58 -8.50
CA THR A 111 2.36 -4.28 -9.79
C THR A 111 3.75 -4.04 -10.38
N LYS A 112 4.27 -2.81 -10.28
CA LYS A 112 5.63 -2.48 -10.72
C LYS A 112 6.69 -3.27 -9.95
N LEU A 113 6.62 -3.30 -8.62
CA LEU A 113 7.52 -4.10 -7.78
C LEU A 113 7.40 -5.60 -8.07
N MET A 114 6.17 -6.09 -8.22
CA MET A 114 5.92 -7.49 -8.52
C MET A 114 6.51 -7.88 -9.88
N SER A 115 6.34 -7.03 -10.90
CA SER A 115 6.93 -7.21 -12.22
C SER A 115 8.47 -7.21 -12.16
N MET A 116 9.07 -6.28 -11.41
CA MET A 116 10.53 -6.27 -11.18
C MET A 116 11.01 -7.61 -10.61
N ALA A 117 10.34 -8.11 -9.56
CA ALA A 117 10.68 -9.39 -8.95
C ALA A 117 10.52 -10.57 -9.92
N MET A 118 9.40 -10.64 -10.64
CA MET A 118 9.12 -11.73 -11.60
C MET A 118 10.11 -11.78 -12.78
N ASN A 119 10.76 -10.66 -13.11
CA ASN A 119 11.70 -10.56 -14.22
C ASN A 119 13.17 -10.84 -13.82
N ILE A 120 13.47 -11.07 -12.53
CA ILE A 120 14.81 -11.45 -12.10
C ILE A 120 15.16 -12.84 -12.69
N LYS A 121 16.34 -12.92 -13.29
CA LYS A 121 16.91 -14.14 -13.88
C LYS A 121 18.12 -14.57 -13.07
N ASN A 122 18.53 -15.83 -13.21
CA ASN A 122 19.73 -16.38 -12.56
C ASN A 122 19.69 -16.28 -11.03
N LEU A 123 18.55 -16.66 -10.46
CA LEU A 123 18.33 -16.60 -9.02
C LEU A 123 19.29 -17.53 -8.28
N LYS A 124 19.69 -17.10 -7.08
CA LYS A 124 20.52 -17.88 -6.17
C LYS A 124 19.70 -18.21 -4.93
N LYS A 125 19.91 -19.41 -4.39
CA LYS A 125 19.35 -19.78 -3.11
C LYS A 125 20.31 -19.36 -2.01
N ILE A 126 19.87 -18.50 -1.10
CA ILE A 126 20.71 -18.03 0.02
C ILE A 126 20.36 -18.73 1.35
N GLY A 127 19.23 -19.43 1.43
CA GLY A 127 18.81 -20.20 2.60
C GLY A 127 18.28 -19.35 3.76
N GLN A 128 18.00 -18.06 3.53
CA GLN A 128 17.51 -17.13 4.54
C GLN A 128 16.06 -16.72 4.27
N GLN A 129 15.20 -16.82 5.28
CA GLN A 129 13.82 -16.37 5.17
C GLN A 129 13.76 -14.82 5.18
N MET A 130 13.19 -14.25 4.13
CA MET A 130 12.92 -12.82 4.04
C MET A 130 11.63 -12.43 4.75
N ASN A 131 11.65 -11.29 5.43
CA ASN A 131 10.50 -10.70 6.10
C ASN A 131 10.61 -9.16 6.16
N TYR A 132 9.60 -8.49 6.72
CA TYR A 132 9.54 -7.02 6.81
C TYR A 132 10.62 -6.36 7.70
N ASP A 133 11.34 -7.11 8.52
CA ASP A 133 12.41 -6.55 9.37
C ASP A 133 13.70 -6.32 8.55
N HIS A 134 13.83 -6.98 7.40
CA HIS A 134 14.97 -6.86 6.48
C HIS A 134 14.88 -5.62 5.58
N VAL A 135 14.61 -4.43 6.14
CA VAL A 135 14.51 -3.18 5.36
C VAL A 135 15.82 -2.77 4.67
N ARG A 136 16.93 -3.42 5.03
CA ARG A 136 18.24 -3.30 4.38
C ARG A 136 18.51 -4.58 3.60
N VAL A 137 18.33 -4.52 2.28
CA VAL A 137 18.65 -5.61 1.36
C VAL A 137 20.05 -5.38 0.80
N SER A 138 20.92 -6.37 0.94
CA SER A 138 22.26 -6.44 0.36
C SER A 138 22.19 -6.77 -1.14
N SER A 139 23.29 -6.55 -1.86
CA SER A 139 23.33 -6.83 -3.30
C SER A 139 23.09 -8.31 -3.61
N ASP A 140 23.65 -9.23 -2.83
CA ASP A 140 23.49 -10.68 -3.03
C ASP A 140 22.04 -11.11 -2.83
N GLU A 141 21.35 -10.52 -1.85
CA GLU A 141 19.93 -10.78 -1.60
C GLU A 141 19.02 -10.30 -2.74
N THR A 142 19.43 -9.30 -3.53
CA THR A 142 18.61 -8.80 -4.65
C THR A 142 18.42 -9.84 -5.76
N GLU A 143 19.29 -10.82 -5.85
CA GLU A 143 19.22 -11.94 -6.81
C GLU A 143 18.77 -13.25 -6.14
N SER A 144 18.21 -13.17 -4.92
CA SER A 144 17.80 -14.37 -4.19
C SER A 144 16.38 -14.85 -4.54
N GLU A 145 16.20 -16.17 -4.58
CA GLU A 145 14.88 -16.79 -4.71
C GLU A 145 13.95 -16.37 -3.55
N GLU A 146 14.52 -16.25 -2.35
CA GLU A 146 13.79 -15.94 -1.12
C GLU A 146 13.23 -14.51 -1.13
N LEU A 147 14.03 -13.51 -1.56
CA LEU A 147 13.54 -12.14 -1.73
C LEU A 147 12.49 -12.05 -2.83
N GLN A 148 12.75 -12.68 -3.99
CA GLN A 148 11.80 -12.68 -5.08
C GLN A 148 10.44 -13.22 -4.65
N MET A 149 10.44 -14.38 -3.98
CA MET A 149 9.22 -15.03 -3.52
C MET A 149 8.52 -14.21 -2.44
N PHE A 150 9.27 -13.59 -1.52
CA PHE A 150 8.72 -12.69 -0.50
C PHE A 150 8.02 -11.49 -1.16
N VAL A 151 8.71 -10.78 -2.06
CA VAL A 151 8.17 -9.60 -2.75
C VAL A 151 6.92 -9.96 -3.56
N ILE A 152 6.93 -11.05 -4.32
CA ILE A 152 5.77 -11.49 -5.09
C ILE A 152 4.59 -11.78 -4.15
N LYS A 153 4.79 -12.60 -3.11
CA LYS A 153 3.72 -12.96 -2.17
C LYS A 153 3.13 -11.74 -1.48
N GLU A 154 3.96 -10.84 -0.99
CA GLU A 154 3.50 -9.62 -0.31
C GLU A 154 2.77 -8.68 -1.28
N CYS A 155 3.26 -8.49 -2.51
CA CYS A 155 2.55 -7.71 -3.52
C CYS A 155 1.14 -8.28 -3.78
N LEU A 156 1.00 -9.60 -3.91
CA LEU A 156 -0.31 -10.23 -4.12
C LEU A 156 -1.26 -9.98 -2.96
N VAL A 157 -0.78 -10.16 -1.73
CA VAL A 157 -1.57 -9.92 -0.52
C VAL A 157 -2.02 -8.47 -0.45
N LEU A 158 -1.10 -7.53 -0.72
CA LEU A 158 -1.39 -6.10 -0.65
C LEU A 158 -2.30 -5.61 -1.78
N ILE A 159 -2.16 -6.13 -3.00
CA ILE A 159 -3.08 -5.78 -4.11
C ILE A 159 -4.49 -6.30 -3.79
N LYS A 160 -4.62 -7.56 -3.31
CA LYS A 160 -5.92 -8.10 -2.88
C LYS A 160 -6.52 -7.25 -1.77
N ARG A 161 -5.71 -6.87 -0.76
CA ARG A 161 -6.15 -6.00 0.33
C ARG A 161 -6.63 -4.66 -0.20
N HIS A 162 -5.87 -4.00 -1.06
CA HIS A 162 -6.21 -2.69 -1.61
C HIS A 162 -7.51 -2.74 -2.43
N CYS A 163 -7.65 -3.73 -3.32
CA CYS A 163 -8.88 -3.95 -4.08
C CYS A 163 -10.07 -4.31 -3.17
N HIS A 164 -9.84 -5.00 -2.06
CA HIS A 164 -10.89 -5.30 -1.10
C HIS A 164 -11.33 -4.05 -0.32
N THR A 165 -10.38 -3.24 0.17
CA THR A 165 -10.66 -1.98 0.90
C THR A 165 -11.58 -1.05 0.10
N PHE A 166 -11.34 -0.92 -1.21
CA PHE A 166 -12.14 -0.08 -2.10
C PHE A 166 -13.16 -0.88 -2.92
N GLY A 167 -13.34 -2.16 -2.61
CA GLY A 167 -14.14 -3.12 -3.40
C GLY A 167 -15.64 -2.90 -3.36
N ASN A 168 -16.12 -2.04 -2.45
CA ASN A 168 -17.52 -1.68 -2.31
C ASN A 168 -17.85 -0.33 -2.95
N SER A 169 -16.82 0.42 -3.38
CA SER A 169 -17.05 1.76 -3.90
C SER A 169 -17.76 1.72 -5.25
N ILE A 170 -18.62 2.71 -5.47
CA ILE A 170 -19.17 2.96 -6.80
C ILE A 170 -18.10 3.39 -7.80
N GLY A 171 -16.82 3.58 -7.46
CA GLY A 171 -15.73 3.76 -8.43
C GLY A 171 -14.91 2.49 -8.69
N PHE A 172 -15.27 1.36 -8.08
CA PHE A 172 -14.41 0.17 -8.08
C PHE A 172 -14.23 -0.45 -9.47
N PRO A 173 -15.27 -0.68 -10.29
CA PRO A 173 -15.12 -1.17 -11.67
C PRO A 173 -14.09 -0.43 -12.53
N GLU A 174 -14.02 0.89 -12.45
CA GLU A 174 -13.06 1.70 -13.18
C GLU A 174 -11.64 1.42 -12.67
N PHE A 175 -11.43 1.50 -11.36
CA PHE A 175 -10.16 1.17 -10.72
C PHE A 175 -9.69 -0.26 -11.02
N ALA A 176 -10.59 -1.24 -10.84
CA ALA A 176 -10.35 -2.66 -11.10
C ALA A 176 -9.93 -2.92 -12.54
N THR A 177 -10.54 -2.21 -13.50
CA THR A 177 -10.17 -2.32 -14.92
C THR A 177 -8.72 -1.92 -15.15
N VAL A 178 -8.30 -0.79 -14.58
CA VAL A 178 -6.92 -0.32 -14.75
C VAL A 178 -5.92 -1.25 -14.08
N VAL A 179 -6.19 -1.71 -12.85
CA VAL A 179 -5.32 -2.68 -12.14
C VAL A 179 -5.20 -3.99 -12.93
N CYS A 180 -6.30 -4.53 -13.44
CA CYS A 180 -6.30 -5.75 -14.25
C CYS A 180 -5.50 -5.57 -15.54
N ASN A 181 -5.53 -4.39 -16.16
CA ASN A 181 -4.74 -4.12 -17.36
C ASN A 181 -3.23 -4.11 -17.03
N GLU A 182 -2.82 -3.51 -15.91
CA GLU A 182 -1.41 -3.52 -15.51
C GLU A 182 -0.90 -4.91 -15.12
N LEU A 183 -1.73 -5.71 -14.46
CA LEU A 183 -1.39 -7.11 -14.19
C LEU A 183 -1.20 -7.91 -15.49
N LYS A 184 -2.01 -7.63 -16.52
CA LYS A 184 -1.88 -8.29 -17.82
C LYS A 184 -0.62 -7.86 -18.57
N SER A 185 -0.29 -6.57 -18.56
CA SER A 185 0.84 -6.01 -19.30
C SER A 185 2.19 -6.31 -18.63
N GLN A 186 2.26 -6.21 -17.31
CA GLN A 186 3.54 -6.23 -16.58
C GLN A 186 3.88 -7.58 -15.93
N CYS A 187 2.88 -8.41 -15.63
CA CYS A 187 3.06 -9.56 -14.71
C CYS A 187 2.74 -10.94 -15.31
N LYS A 188 2.36 -11.02 -16.59
CA LYS A 188 2.12 -12.29 -17.29
C LYS A 188 3.42 -12.88 -17.85
N VAL A 189 4.37 -13.19 -16.98
CA VAL A 189 5.71 -13.67 -17.38
C VAL A 189 5.98 -15.07 -16.85
N GLY A 190 6.45 -15.95 -17.74
CA GLY A 190 7.00 -17.27 -17.39
C GLY A 190 6.10 -18.10 -16.47
N ILE A 191 6.72 -18.65 -15.41
CA ILE A 191 6.07 -19.51 -14.42
C ILE A 191 5.06 -18.77 -13.52
N TYR A 192 5.10 -17.43 -13.48
CA TYR A 192 4.24 -16.62 -12.63
C TYR A 192 2.96 -16.13 -13.34
N LYS A 193 2.76 -16.51 -14.60
CA LYS A 193 1.57 -16.16 -15.38
C LYS A 193 0.26 -16.53 -14.66
N GLU A 194 0.19 -17.73 -14.08
CA GLU A 194 -1.01 -18.21 -13.39
C GLU A 194 -1.33 -17.38 -12.14
N ILE A 195 -0.30 -16.94 -11.41
CA ILE A 195 -0.47 -16.06 -10.24
C ILE A 195 -1.18 -14.76 -10.64
N ALA A 196 -0.74 -14.11 -11.72
CA ALA A 196 -1.36 -12.88 -12.21
C ALA A 196 -2.79 -13.13 -12.71
N VAL A 197 -3.03 -14.26 -13.40
CA VAL A 197 -4.35 -14.66 -13.89
C VAL A 197 -5.34 -14.85 -12.75
N ASP A 198 -4.95 -15.52 -11.67
CA ASP A 198 -5.82 -15.77 -10.52
C ASP A 198 -6.15 -14.48 -9.76
N LEU A 199 -5.20 -13.56 -9.64
CA LEU A 199 -5.46 -12.23 -9.08
C LEU A 199 -6.45 -11.43 -9.96
N ILE A 200 -6.28 -11.46 -11.28
CA ILE A 200 -7.21 -10.81 -12.23
C ILE A 200 -8.62 -11.41 -12.11
N LYS A 201 -8.75 -12.74 -12.00
CA LYS A 201 -10.04 -13.41 -11.80
C LYS A 201 -10.71 -12.93 -10.51
N TYR A 202 -9.95 -12.86 -9.40
CA TYR A 202 -10.44 -12.37 -8.12
C TYR A 202 -10.97 -10.93 -8.22
N ILE A 203 -10.20 -10.02 -8.81
CA ILE A 203 -10.59 -8.61 -8.98
C ILE A 203 -11.82 -8.49 -9.92
N SER A 204 -11.81 -9.21 -11.04
CA SER A 204 -12.89 -9.20 -12.03
C SER A 204 -14.22 -9.67 -11.44
N LYS A 205 -14.21 -10.69 -10.58
CA LYS A 205 -15.42 -11.17 -9.90
C LYS A 205 -16.08 -10.06 -9.09
N ARG A 206 -15.28 -9.30 -8.33
CA ARG A 206 -15.81 -8.18 -7.53
C ARG A 206 -16.28 -7.03 -8.42
N LYS A 207 -15.55 -6.73 -9.50
CA LYS A 207 -15.94 -5.72 -10.49
C LYS A 207 -17.33 -6.02 -11.05
N SER A 208 -17.56 -7.22 -11.57
CA SER A 208 -18.84 -7.61 -12.17
C SER A 208 -19.99 -7.51 -11.17
N TYR A 209 -19.77 -7.93 -9.92
CA TYR A 209 -20.78 -7.78 -8.87
C TYR A 209 -21.17 -6.31 -8.65
N ILE A 210 -20.21 -5.38 -8.59
CA ILE A 210 -20.52 -3.94 -8.43
C ILE A 210 -21.24 -3.38 -9.66
N GLU A 211 -20.84 -3.76 -10.88
CA GLU A 211 -21.52 -3.36 -12.12
C GLU A 211 -22.98 -3.82 -12.14
N GLU A 212 -23.26 -5.06 -11.73
CA GLU A 212 -24.62 -5.60 -11.59
C GLU A 212 -25.44 -4.80 -10.57
N GLN A 213 -24.86 -4.45 -9.42
CA GLN A 213 -25.55 -3.64 -8.41
C GLN A 213 -25.86 -2.23 -8.91
N ARG A 214 -24.91 -1.57 -9.60
CA ARG A 214 -25.13 -0.24 -10.18
C ARG A 214 -26.29 -0.24 -11.18
N ASN A 215 -26.32 -1.24 -12.06
CA ASN A 215 -27.36 -1.39 -13.08
C ASN A 215 -28.73 -1.63 -12.43
N ARG A 216 -28.80 -2.47 -11.38
CA ARG A 216 -30.05 -2.74 -10.65
C ARG A 216 -30.65 -1.50 -10.03
N LEU A 217 -29.81 -0.63 -9.47
CA LEU A 217 -30.24 0.57 -8.75
C LEU A 217 -30.35 1.82 -9.65
N ASN A 218 -30.02 1.70 -10.95
CA ASN A 218 -30.00 2.80 -11.91
C ASN A 218 -29.23 4.04 -11.40
N VAL A 219 -28.12 3.80 -10.68
CA VAL A 219 -27.33 4.87 -10.09
C VAL A 219 -26.39 5.44 -11.14
N ASN A 220 -26.68 6.65 -11.59
CA ASN A 220 -25.73 7.46 -12.36
C ASN A 220 -24.73 8.11 -11.39
N ALA A 221 -23.43 8.02 -11.70
CA ALA A 221 -22.29 8.38 -10.85
C ALA A 221 -22.14 9.89 -10.49
N VAL A 222 -23.21 10.68 -10.62
CA VAL A 222 -23.19 12.15 -10.48
C VAL A 222 -23.88 12.63 -9.19
N ASP A 223 -24.66 11.79 -8.52
CA ASP A 223 -25.42 12.17 -7.31
C ASP A 223 -24.78 11.60 -6.03
N ALA A 224 -24.12 12.45 -5.25
CA ALA A 224 -23.39 12.07 -4.04
C ALA A 224 -24.25 11.38 -2.97
N ASN A 225 -25.54 11.75 -2.87
CA ASN A 225 -26.45 11.13 -1.91
C ASN A 225 -26.78 9.69 -2.34
N LYS A 226 -27.05 9.47 -3.63
CA LYS A 226 -27.28 8.13 -4.19
C LYS A 226 -26.03 7.26 -4.13
N ILE A 227 -24.83 7.84 -4.25
CA ILE A 227 -23.57 7.12 -4.08
C ILE A 227 -23.44 6.64 -2.62
N SER A 228 -23.70 7.52 -1.65
CA SER A 228 -23.61 7.12 -0.23
C SER A 228 -24.66 6.08 0.15
N GLU A 229 -25.89 6.22 -0.34
CA GLU A 229 -26.95 5.20 -0.15
C GLU A 229 -26.57 3.86 -0.77
N PHE A 230 -26.00 3.87 -1.97
CA PHE A 230 -25.50 2.67 -2.65
C PHE A 230 -24.41 1.97 -1.84
N GLU A 231 -23.39 2.71 -1.38
CA GLU A 231 -22.26 2.16 -0.62
C GLU A 231 -22.72 1.56 0.72
N ASN A 232 -23.67 2.21 1.41
CA ASN A 232 -24.25 1.70 2.67
C ASN A 232 -25.10 0.43 2.45
N GLN A 233 -25.91 0.38 1.38
CA GLN A 233 -26.72 -0.81 1.07
C GLN A 233 -25.85 -2.02 0.70
N LEU A 234 -24.73 -1.77 0.01
CA LEU A 234 -23.76 -2.79 -0.35
C LEU A 234 -23.09 -3.42 0.86
N GLU A 235 -22.74 -2.63 1.87
CA GLU A 235 -22.19 -3.14 3.12
C GLU A 235 -23.20 -4.05 3.85
N ALA A 236 -24.48 -3.69 3.87
CA ALA A 236 -25.53 -4.51 4.46
C ALA A 236 -25.70 -5.86 3.75
N TRP A 237 -25.72 -5.89 2.41
CA TRP A 237 -25.87 -7.13 1.64
C TRP A 237 -24.68 -8.08 1.68
N ILE A 238 -23.50 -7.60 2.08
CA ILE A 238 -22.30 -8.45 2.25
C ILE A 238 -22.26 -9.04 3.67
N ALA A 239 -22.95 -8.42 4.63
CA ALA A 239 -23.02 -8.88 6.01
C ALA A 239 -24.08 -9.99 6.24
N GLU A 240 -25.00 -10.16 5.28
CA GLU A 240 -25.98 -11.26 5.20
C GLU A 240 -25.41 -12.50 4.47
#